data_AF-A0A960U7E5-F1
#
_entry.id   AF-A0A960U7E5-F1
#
_cell.length_a   1.000
_cell.length_b   1.000
_cell.length_c   1.000
_cell.angle_alpha   90.00
_cell.angle_beta   90.00
_cell.angle_gamma   90.00
#
_symmetry.space_group_name_H-M   'P 1'
#
loop_
_entity.id
_entity.type
_entity.pdbx_description
1 polymer ?
#
loop_
_entity_poly.entity_id
_entity_poly.type
_entity_poly.pdbx_seq_one_letter_code
_entity_poly.pdbx_strand_id
1 'polypeptide(L)'
;MLNKTVLGLLTLSFLFLMNCGGGNKVYELKNGRQFEGWAGPPEDPTGSPQEFFYMKYTGRASEKALKKKSGAMMETTCRDAAELNAKGDIIQKLAHETVTGASGVSDGESTGKVVVREFAAQVTGMNTMQCEPLAKAEADIPNSEWKECRCVMYVRIEGGRDSVLAKAKAKMSEN
;
A
#
# COMPACT_ATOMS: atom_id res chain seq x y z
N MET A 1 -2.62 -56.81 45.28
CA MET A 1 -2.82 -56.95 43.82
C MET A 1 -3.62 -55.75 43.35
N LEU A 2 -2.96 -54.78 42.71
CA LEU A 2 -3.55 -53.50 42.31
C LEU A 2 -4.32 -53.66 40.99
N ASN A 3 -5.55 -53.15 40.97
CA ASN A 3 -6.55 -53.32 39.93
C ASN A 3 -6.21 -52.46 38.68
N LYS A 4 -6.12 -53.09 37.50
CA LYS A 4 -5.60 -52.52 36.23
C LYS A 4 -6.66 -51.86 35.33
N THR A 5 -7.80 -51.44 35.86
CA THR A 5 -8.98 -51.10 35.03
C THR A 5 -9.31 -49.60 34.93
N VAL A 6 -8.38 -48.71 35.26
CA VAL A 6 -8.57 -47.25 35.10
C VAL A 6 -7.38 -46.65 34.35
N LEU A 7 -7.17 -47.09 33.12
CA LEU A 7 -6.14 -46.50 32.24
C LEU A 7 -6.60 -46.61 30.78
N GLY A 8 -7.76 -46.02 30.49
CA GLY A 8 -8.38 -46.13 29.18
C GLY A 8 -9.48 -45.09 28.94
N LEU A 9 -9.21 -43.83 29.25
CA LEU A 9 -10.10 -42.71 28.94
C LEU A 9 -9.34 -41.36 29.04
N LEU A 10 -8.26 -41.24 28.27
CA LEU A 10 -7.52 -39.97 28.11
C LEU A 10 -6.96 -39.86 26.68
N THR A 11 -7.71 -40.39 25.72
CA THR A 11 -7.49 -40.24 24.28
C THR A 11 -8.73 -39.61 23.68
N LEU A 12 -8.79 -38.28 23.63
CA LEU A 12 -9.49 -37.43 22.66
C LEU A 12 -9.58 -36.01 23.25
N SER A 13 -9.17 -35.00 22.46
CA SER A 13 -9.41 -33.54 22.63
C SER A 13 -8.15 -32.67 22.83
N PHE A 14 -7.19 -32.77 21.93
CA PHE A 14 -6.26 -31.66 21.61
C PHE A 14 -6.08 -31.56 20.09
N LEU A 15 -7.18 -31.30 19.40
CA LEU A 15 -7.22 -30.80 18.03
C LEU A 15 -7.88 -29.42 18.09
N PHE A 16 -7.33 -28.46 17.36
CA PHE A 16 -7.71 -27.05 17.24
C PHE A 16 -7.12 -26.05 18.24
N LEU A 17 -5.81 -25.82 18.11
CA LEU A 17 -5.26 -24.45 18.21
C LEU A 17 -4.31 -24.19 17.03
N MET A 18 -4.78 -24.41 15.80
CA MET A 18 -4.31 -23.60 14.67
C MET A 18 -5.13 -22.31 14.67
N ASN A 19 -4.87 -21.46 15.67
CA ASN A 19 -5.21 -20.05 15.56
C ASN A 19 -4.12 -19.43 14.68
N CYS A 20 -4.27 -19.56 13.36
CA CYS A 20 -3.63 -18.66 12.42
C CYS A 20 -4.36 -17.32 12.54
N GLY A 21 -4.18 -16.68 13.69
CA GLY A 21 -4.57 -15.30 13.91
C GLY A 21 -3.66 -14.50 13.01
N GLY A 22 -4.15 -14.22 11.80
CA GLY A 22 -3.65 -13.18 10.91
C GLY A 22 -3.77 -11.84 11.63
N GLY A 23 -2.93 -11.63 12.63
CA GLY A 23 -2.59 -10.32 13.13
C GLY A 23 -1.74 -9.68 12.06
N ASN A 24 -2.37 -9.17 11.01
CA ASN A 24 -1.79 -8.10 10.24
C ASN A 24 -1.49 -7.01 11.27
N LYS A 25 -0.23 -6.92 11.69
CA LYS A 25 0.28 -5.72 12.36
C LYS A 25 0.14 -4.63 11.32
N VAL A 26 -1.04 -4.00 11.32
CA VAL A 26 -1.25 -2.69 10.71
C VAL A 26 -0.29 -1.80 11.48
N TYR A 27 0.89 -1.59 10.92
CA TYR A 27 1.85 -0.66 11.46
C TYR A 27 1.21 0.72 11.34
N GLU A 28 0.40 1.13 12.32
CA GLU A 28 0.03 2.53 12.47
C GLU A 28 1.32 3.33 12.59
N LEU A 29 1.75 3.98 11.51
CA LEU A 29 2.75 5.03 11.61
C LEU A 29 2.10 6.14 12.42
N LYS A 30 2.39 6.11 13.74
CA LYS A 30 1.95 7.08 14.73
C LYS A 30 1.98 8.48 14.12
N ASN A 31 0.87 9.19 14.28
CA ASN A 31 0.70 10.63 13.98
C ASN A 31 0.37 11.01 12.53
N GLY A 32 -0.18 10.10 11.72
CA GLY A 32 -1.01 10.47 10.55
C GLY A 32 -0.29 11.13 9.36
N ARG A 33 1.04 11.30 9.39
CA ARG A 33 1.79 12.06 8.37
C ARG A 33 2.84 11.31 7.54
N GLN A 34 3.13 10.02 7.77
CA GLN A 34 4.31 9.38 7.17
C GLN A 34 4.09 8.13 6.29
N PHE A 35 2.93 8.00 5.64
CA PHE A 35 2.72 6.89 4.67
C PHE A 35 2.86 7.33 3.21
N GLU A 36 3.29 8.56 2.96
CA GLU A 36 3.61 9.00 1.60
C GLU A 36 5.09 9.35 1.55
N GLY A 37 5.77 8.90 0.49
CA GLY A 37 7.20 9.12 0.30
C GLY A 37 8.05 7.85 0.40
N TRP A 38 9.36 8.06 0.44
CA TRP A 38 10.37 6.99 0.48
C TRP A 38 10.47 6.35 1.87
N ALA A 39 10.45 5.02 1.91
CA ALA A 39 10.56 4.22 3.13
C ALA A 39 11.18 2.84 2.87
N GLY A 40 11.38 2.07 3.94
CA GLY A 40 11.81 0.67 3.89
C GLY A 40 10.73 -0.28 3.34
N PRO A 41 11.01 -1.59 3.32
CA PRO A 41 10.07 -2.61 2.84
C PRO A 41 8.75 -2.64 3.64
N PRO A 42 7.64 -3.14 3.08
CA PRO A 42 6.32 -3.08 3.73
C PRO A 42 6.26 -3.82 5.08
N GLU A 43 7.12 -4.81 5.29
CA GLU A 43 7.26 -5.53 6.56
C GLU A 43 7.96 -4.71 7.66
N ASP A 44 8.81 -3.77 7.25
CA ASP A 44 9.52 -2.80 8.11
C ASP A 44 9.73 -1.46 7.37
N PRO A 45 8.72 -0.58 7.33
CA PRO A 45 8.82 0.69 6.61
C PRO A 45 9.86 1.65 7.18
N THR A 46 10.34 1.40 8.40
CA THR A 46 11.39 2.20 9.05
C THR A 46 12.80 1.71 8.74
N GLY A 47 12.91 0.53 8.14
CA GLY A 47 14.18 -0.11 7.81
C GLY A 47 14.90 0.54 6.62
N SER A 48 16.16 0.14 6.47
CA SER A 48 16.98 0.44 5.29
C SER A 48 17.14 -0.83 4.42
N PRO A 49 17.36 -0.69 3.11
CA PRO A 49 17.40 0.55 2.33
C PRO A 49 16.01 1.14 2.03
N GLN A 50 15.93 2.46 1.85
CA GLN A 50 14.68 3.17 1.51
C GLN A 50 14.37 3.05 0.01
N GLU A 51 14.09 1.84 -0.45
CA GLU A 51 13.82 1.51 -1.85
C GLU A 51 12.33 1.56 -2.23
N PHE A 52 11.45 1.79 -1.26
CA PHE A 52 10.02 1.72 -1.48
C PHE A 52 9.41 3.11 -1.45
N PHE A 53 8.56 3.42 -2.43
CA PHE A 53 7.82 4.67 -2.47
C PHE A 53 6.35 4.39 -2.18
N TYR A 54 5.85 4.93 -1.07
CA TYR A 54 4.48 4.75 -0.60
C TYR A 54 3.60 5.93 -0.99
N MET A 55 2.32 5.65 -1.16
CA MET A 55 1.33 6.64 -1.54
C MET A 55 -0.07 6.27 -1.05
N LYS A 56 -0.87 7.30 -0.77
CA LYS A 56 -2.28 7.14 -0.43
C LYS A 56 -3.14 7.55 -1.61
N TYR A 57 -4.12 6.71 -1.92
CA TYR A 57 -5.15 7.03 -2.88
C TYR A 57 -6.53 6.66 -2.36
N THR A 58 -7.49 7.47 -2.75
CA THR A 58 -8.89 7.19 -2.50
C THR A 58 -9.52 6.54 -3.72
N GLY A 59 -10.45 5.64 -3.46
CA GLY A 59 -11.30 5.01 -4.45
C GLY A 59 -12.76 5.27 -4.14
N ARG A 60 -13.60 5.11 -5.16
CA ARG A 60 -15.05 5.09 -5.01
C ARG A 60 -15.57 3.81 -5.64
N ALA A 61 -16.49 3.14 -4.95
CA ALA A 61 -17.19 1.99 -5.48
C ALA A 61 -17.91 2.33 -6.79
N SER A 62 -17.97 1.37 -7.71
CA SER A 62 -18.64 1.56 -8.99
C SER A 62 -20.14 1.85 -8.83
N GLU A 63 -20.70 2.67 -9.71
CA GLU A 63 -22.13 2.97 -9.74
C GLU A 63 -23.01 1.72 -9.82
N LYS A 64 -22.52 0.66 -10.46
CA LYS A 64 -23.18 -0.64 -10.51
C LYS A 64 -23.25 -1.30 -9.13
N ALA A 65 -22.15 -1.29 -8.36
CA ALA A 65 -22.11 -1.82 -7.01
C ALA A 65 -23.05 -1.06 -6.07
N LEU A 66 -23.05 0.27 -6.20
CA LEU A 66 -23.92 1.18 -5.44
C LEU A 66 -25.40 0.89 -5.70
N LYS A 67 -25.82 0.87 -6.97
CA LYS A 67 -27.21 0.61 -7.36
C LYS A 67 -27.69 -0.77 -6.95
N LYS A 68 -26.81 -1.77 -6.98
CA LYS A 68 -27.14 -3.15 -6.58
C LYS A 68 -27.07 -3.39 -5.08
N LYS A 69 -26.71 -2.39 -4.27
CA LYS A 69 -26.52 -2.52 -2.82
C LYS A 69 -25.64 -3.74 -2.45
N SER A 70 -24.59 -4.00 -3.23
CA SER A 70 -23.72 -5.15 -3.00
C SER A 70 -22.41 -4.72 -2.35
N GLY A 71 -22.31 -4.96 -1.04
CA GLY A 71 -21.11 -4.67 -0.25
C GLY A 71 -19.83 -5.25 -0.81
N ALA A 72 -19.84 -6.54 -1.17
CA ALA A 72 -18.69 -7.19 -1.76
C ALA A 72 -18.23 -6.51 -3.06
N MET A 73 -19.18 -6.11 -3.92
CA MET A 73 -18.82 -5.35 -5.13
C MET A 73 -18.35 -3.93 -4.80
N MET A 74 -18.88 -3.29 -3.74
CA MET A 74 -18.41 -1.98 -3.31
C MET A 74 -16.94 -2.04 -2.87
N GLU A 75 -16.61 -3.00 -2.01
CA GLU A 75 -15.24 -3.25 -1.55
C GLU A 75 -14.29 -3.48 -2.73
N THR A 76 -14.56 -4.46 -3.59
CA THR A 76 -13.68 -4.76 -4.73
C THR A 76 -13.51 -3.56 -5.63
N THR A 77 -14.61 -2.95 -6.10
CA THR A 77 -14.51 -1.87 -7.08
C THR A 77 -13.95 -0.57 -6.50
N CYS A 78 -14.10 -0.34 -5.19
CA CYS A 78 -13.44 0.78 -4.54
C CYS A 78 -11.92 0.60 -4.52
N ARG A 79 -11.45 -0.60 -4.15
CA ARG A 79 -10.01 -0.92 -4.12
C ARG A 79 -9.40 -0.85 -5.52
N ASP A 80 -10.08 -1.40 -6.52
CA ASP A 80 -9.67 -1.32 -7.92
C ASP A 80 -9.57 0.14 -8.41
N ALA A 81 -10.53 0.98 -8.03
CA ALA A 81 -10.51 2.40 -8.38
C ALA A 81 -9.34 3.14 -7.72
N ALA A 82 -9.07 2.87 -6.44
CA ALA A 82 -7.90 3.44 -5.75
C ALA A 82 -6.60 2.99 -6.44
N GLU A 83 -6.50 1.73 -6.85
CA GLU A 83 -5.33 1.18 -7.54
C GLU A 83 -5.13 1.83 -8.92
N LEU A 84 -6.22 2.00 -9.67
CA LEU A 84 -6.16 2.66 -10.96
C LEU A 84 -5.70 4.12 -10.83
N ASN A 85 -6.25 4.85 -9.86
CA ASN A 85 -5.86 6.24 -9.58
C ASN A 85 -4.37 6.33 -9.23
N ALA A 86 -3.90 5.44 -8.36
CA ALA A 86 -2.50 5.42 -7.95
C ALA A 86 -1.54 5.11 -9.11
N LYS A 87 -1.90 4.17 -10.00
CA LYS A 87 -1.12 3.90 -11.22
C LYS A 87 -1.08 5.10 -12.18
N GLY A 88 -2.14 5.88 -12.25
CA GLY A 88 -2.18 7.11 -13.07
C GLY A 88 -1.23 8.19 -12.56
N ASP A 89 -1.13 8.33 -11.24
CA ASP A 89 -0.52 9.50 -10.60
C ASP A 89 0.90 9.22 -10.04
N ILE A 90 1.34 7.97 -9.98
CA ILE A 90 2.60 7.58 -9.33
C ILE A 90 3.82 8.28 -9.88
N ILE A 91 3.93 8.35 -11.21
CA ILE A 91 5.09 8.97 -11.86
C ILE A 91 5.15 10.46 -11.53
N GLN A 92 3.99 11.14 -11.48
CA GLN A 92 3.91 12.54 -11.13
C GLN A 92 4.30 12.77 -9.66
N LYS A 93 3.83 11.92 -8.73
CA LYS A 93 4.24 12.02 -7.31
C LYS A 93 5.73 11.76 -7.12
N LEU A 94 6.31 10.76 -7.79
CA LEU A 94 7.74 10.49 -7.77
C LEU A 94 8.55 11.68 -8.30
N ALA A 95 8.13 12.26 -9.43
CA ALA A 95 8.76 13.46 -9.98
C ALA A 95 8.68 14.63 -9.01
N HIS A 96 7.51 14.88 -8.40
CA HIS A 96 7.33 15.96 -7.44
C HIS A 96 8.21 15.81 -6.20
N GLU A 97 8.23 14.64 -5.56
CA GLU A 97 9.08 14.35 -4.40
C GLU A 97 10.58 14.45 -4.73
N THR A 98 10.96 14.04 -5.94
CA THR A 98 12.34 14.17 -6.41
C THR A 98 12.73 15.63 -6.61
N VAL A 99 11.87 16.44 -7.24
CA VAL A 99 12.09 17.88 -7.46
C VAL A 99 12.18 18.63 -6.12
N THR A 100 11.25 18.36 -5.22
CA THR A 100 11.23 18.96 -3.88
C THR A 100 12.44 18.52 -3.06
N GLY A 101 12.86 17.26 -3.16
CA GLY A 101 14.10 16.76 -2.54
C GLY A 101 15.38 17.29 -3.19
N ALA A 102 15.30 17.73 -4.45
CA ALA A 102 16.37 18.35 -5.22
C ALA A 102 16.32 19.89 -5.18
N SER A 103 15.63 20.51 -4.20
CA SER A 103 15.44 21.97 -4.10
C SER A 103 16.70 22.80 -3.78
N GLY A 104 17.84 22.44 -4.38
CA GLY A 104 18.97 23.31 -4.70
C GLY A 104 19.27 23.33 -6.22
N VAL A 105 18.39 22.78 -7.06
CA VAL A 105 18.56 22.67 -8.51
C VAL A 105 17.58 23.61 -9.22
N SER A 106 18.11 24.49 -10.07
CA SER A 106 17.47 25.70 -10.62
C SER A 106 16.29 25.49 -11.57
N ASP A 107 15.92 24.25 -11.91
CA ASP A 107 14.85 23.96 -12.88
C ASP A 107 14.08 22.68 -12.53
N GLY A 108 12.92 22.86 -11.91
CA GLY A 108 12.01 21.77 -11.54
C GLY A 108 11.29 21.12 -12.74
N GLU A 109 11.20 21.81 -13.88
CA GLU A 109 10.47 21.30 -15.05
C GLU A 109 11.30 20.27 -15.83
N SER A 110 12.58 20.53 -16.06
CA SER A 110 13.49 19.58 -16.71
C SER A 110 13.75 18.34 -15.84
N THR A 111 13.91 18.54 -14.53
CA THR A 111 14.07 17.45 -13.55
C THR A 111 12.86 16.51 -13.58
N GLY A 112 11.64 17.06 -13.58
CA GLY A 112 10.41 16.27 -13.64
C GLY A 112 10.29 15.42 -14.90
N LYS A 113 10.65 15.97 -16.08
CA LYS A 113 10.62 15.25 -17.36
C LYS A 113 11.62 14.09 -17.42
N VAL A 114 12.81 14.27 -16.86
CA VAL A 114 13.82 13.19 -16.76
C VAL A 114 13.33 12.07 -15.83
N VAL A 115 12.77 12.42 -14.68
CA VAL A 115 12.25 11.42 -13.73
C VAL A 115 11.11 10.60 -14.36
N VAL A 116 10.19 11.26 -15.07
CA VAL A 116 9.11 10.58 -15.81
C VAL A 116 9.68 9.59 -16.82
N ARG A 117 10.67 9.99 -17.62
CA ARG A 117 11.23 9.16 -18.68
C ARG A 117 12.02 7.95 -18.16
N GLU A 118 12.83 8.15 -17.13
CA GLU A 118 13.76 7.12 -16.63
C GLU A 118 13.06 6.11 -15.71
N PHE A 119 12.12 6.59 -14.89
CA PHE A 119 11.53 5.75 -13.84
C PHE A 119 10.16 5.19 -14.21
N ALA A 120 9.50 5.67 -15.27
CA ALA A 120 8.26 5.05 -15.77
C ALA A 120 8.44 3.56 -16.09
N ALA A 121 9.60 3.16 -16.62
CA ALA A 121 9.91 1.76 -16.89
C ALA A 121 10.24 0.95 -15.62
N GLN A 122 10.66 1.61 -14.53
CA GLN A 122 10.99 0.97 -13.25
C GLN A 122 9.77 0.82 -12.33
N VAL A 123 8.68 1.52 -12.62
CA VAL A 123 7.38 1.32 -11.97
C VAL A 123 6.73 0.04 -12.53
N THR A 124 7.36 -1.11 -12.29
CA THR A 124 6.83 -2.42 -12.63
C THR A 124 6.08 -2.98 -11.43
N GLY A 125 4.74 -2.96 -11.49
CA GLY A 125 3.89 -3.59 -10.47
C GLY A 125 3.76 -2.74 -9.21
N MET A 126 2.65 -2.02 -9.14
CA MET A 126 2.24 -1.37 -7.90
C MET A 126 1.52 -2.37 -7.01
N ASN A 127 1.87 -2.37 -5.73
CA ASN A 127 1.32 -3.27 -4.74
C ASN A 127 0.42 -2.50 -3.77
N THR A 128 -0.65 -3.13 -3.32
CA THR A 128 -1.50 -2.59 -2.27
C THR A 128 -1.03 -3.14 -0.93
N MET A 129 -0.65 -2.25 -0.01
CA MET A 129 -0.27 -2.63 1.36
C MET A 129 -1.52 -2.87 2.21
N GLN A 130 -2.41 -1.88 2.28
CA GLN A 130 -3.63 -1.93 3.08
C GLN A 130 -4.69 -1.02 2.49
N CYS A 131 -5.96 -1.36 2.71
CA CYS A 131 -7.09 -0.51 2.41
C CYS A 131 -8.02 -0.42 3.61
N GLU A 132 -8.61 0.75 3.81
CA GLU A 132 -9.61 1.03 4.83
C GLU A 132 -10.85 1.68 4.20
N PRO A 133 -12.06 1.36 4.66
CA PRO A 133 -13.25 2.08 4.26
C PRO A 133 -13.28 3.49 4.87
N LEU A 134 -13.87 4.44 4.15
CA LEU A 134 -14.01 5.84 4.58
C LEU A 134 -15.46 6.26 4.82
N ALA A 135 -16.43 5.56 4.24
CA ALA A 135 -17.83 5.91 4.39
C ALA A 135 -18.42 5.34 5.69
N LYS A 136 -19.54 5.92 6.12
CA LYS A 136 -20.33 5.36 7.23
C LYS A 136 -21.07 4.10 6.76
N ALA A 137 -21.07 3.05 7.57
CA ALA A 137 -21.85 1.84 7.32
C ALA A 137 -23.36 2.13 7.38
N GLU A 138 -24.10 1.47 6.48
CA GLU A 138 -25.56 1.42 6.41
C GLU A 138 -26.04 0.07 6.95
N ALA A 139 -27.01 0.12 7.86
CA ALA A 139 -27.43 -1.05 8.63
C ALA A 139 -28.03 -2.18 7.77
N ASP A 140 -28.61 -1.86 6.62
CA ASP A 140 -29.28 -2.81 5.70
C ASP A 140 -28.36 -3.36 4.60
N ILE A 141 -27.11 -2.88 4.51
CA ILE A 141 -26.19 -3.24 3.42
C ILE A 141 -24.84 -3.66 4.03
N PRO A 142 -24.49 -4.95 3.99
CA PRO A 142 -23.17 -5.42 4.40
C PRO A 142 -22.07 -4.68 3.64
N ASN A 143 -20.92 -4.41 4.28
CA ASN A 143 -19.75 -3.75 3.70
C ASN A 143 -20.05 -2.42 2.97
N SER A 144 -21.08 -1.70 3.38
CA SER A 144 -21.49 -0.42 2.76
C SER A 144 -20.58 0.75 3.11
N GLU A 145 -19.72 0.61 4.12
CA GLU A 145 -18.64 1.55 4.42
C GLU A 145 -17.60 1.64 3.28
N TRP A 146 -17.57 0.65 2.39
CA TRP A 146 -16.67 0.60 1.23
C TRP A 146 -17.14 1.39 0.01
N LYS A 147 -18.20 2.19 0.13
CA LYS A 147 -18.59 3.16 -0.92
C LYS A 147 -17.44 4.08 -1.29
N GLU A 148 -16.64 4.42 -0.30
CA GLU A 148 -15.38 5.14 -0.42
C GLU A 148 -14.33 4.43 0.42
N CYS A 149 -13.10 4.44 -0.04
CA CYS A 149 -11.99 3.77 0.63
C CYS A 149 -10.72 4.55 0.42
N ARG A 150 -9.75 4.30 1.30
CA ARG A 150 -8.38 4.76 1.18
C ARG A 150 -7.48 3.54 1.14
N CYS A 151 -6.57 3.50 0.18
CA CYS A 151 -5.55 2.48 0.09
C CYS A 151 -4.16 3.10 0.20
N VAL A 152 -3.27 2.40 0.91
CA VAL A 152 -1.84 2.64 0.88
C VAL A 152 -1.24 1.68 -0.13
N MET A 153 -0.53 2.23 -1.10
CA MET A 153 0.12 1.49 -2.18
C MET A 153 1.59 1.80 -2.19
N TYR A 154 2.38 0.89 -2.75
CA TYR A 154 3.81 1.08 -2.86
C TYR A 154 4.38 0.51 -4.16
N VAL A 155 5.53 1.04 -4.52
CA VAL A 155 6.40 0.46 -5.55
C VAL A 155 7.80 0.34 -5.02
N ARG A 156 8.53 -0.65 -5.51
CA ARG A 156 9.96 -0.75 -5.28
C ARG A 156 10.69 -0.11 -6.45
N ILE A 157 11.66 0.74 -6.16
CA ILE A 157 12.57 1.34 -7.13
C ILE A 157 13.98 0.97 -6.71
N GLU A 158 14.69 0.24 -7.59
CA GLU A 158 16.04 -0.24 -7.29
C GLU A 158 17.02 0.92 -7.02
N GLY A 159 17.72 0.83 -5.90
CA GLY A 159 18.62 1.90 -5.42
C GLY A 159 17.91 3.09 -4.77
N GLY A 160 16.58 3.05 -4.68
CA GLY A 160 15.76 3.98 -3.89
C GLY A 160 15.90 5.44 -4.26
N ARG A 161 15.60 6.33 -3.30
CA ARG A 161 15.62 7.79 -3.47
C ARG A 161 16.93 8.31 -4.04
N ASP A 162 18.05 7.80 -3.53
CA ASP A 162 19.38 8.30 -3.89
C ASP A 162 19.73 7.96 -5.34
N SER A 163 19.37 6.78 -5.83
CA SER A 163 19.50 6.40 -7.24
C SER A 163 18.67 7.31 -8.14
N VAL A 164 17.44 7.63 -7.73
CA VAL A 164 16.57 8.57 -8.45
C VAL A 164 17.21 9.96 -8.55
N LEU A 165 17.67 10.49 -7.42
CA LEU A 165 18.30 11.81 -7.36
C LEU A 165 19.63 11.87 -8.13
N ALA A 166 20.47 10.84 -8.01
CA ALA A 166 21.75 10.77 -8.70
C ALA A 166 21.57 10.74 -10.22
N LYS A 167 20.65 9.92 -10.73
CA LYS A 167 20.35 9.85 -12.17
C LYS A 167 19.74 11.16 -12.68
N ALA A 168 18.81 11.75 -11.93
CA ALA A 168 18.23 13.05 -12.27
C ALA A 168 19.32 14.13 -12.39
N LYS A 169 20.22 14.24 -11.41
CA LYS A 169 21.34 15.20 -11.43
C LYS A 169 22.29 14.97 -12.61
N ALA A 170 22.68 13.72 -12.87
CA ALA A 170 23.59 13.39 -13.97
C ALA A 170 23.02 13.82 -15.34
N LYS A 171 21.73 13.57 -15.59
CA LYS A 171 21.08 13.95 -16.86
C LYS A 171 20.89 15.44 -17.03
N MET A 172 20.79 16.20 -15.94
CA MET A 172 20.78 17.66 -16.02
C MET A 172 22.13 18.25 -16.37
N SER A 173 23.25 17.59 -16.02
CA SER A 173 24.59 18.04 -16.41
C SER A 173 24.98 17.69 -17.85
N GLU A 174 24.20 16.86 -18.53
CA GLU A 174 24.39 16.47 -19.93
C GLU A 174 23.65 17.38 -20.94
N ASN A 175 22.73 18.22 -20.46
CA ASN A 175 21.96 19.21 -21.24
C ASN A 175 22.50 20.63 -21.02
#